data_AF-A0A967WYP9-F1
#
_entry.id   AF-A0A967WYP9-F1
#
_cell.length_a   1.000
_cell.length_b   1.000
_cell.length_c   1.000
_cell.angle_alpha   90.00
_cell.angle_beta   90.00
_cell.angle_gamma   90.00
#
_symmetry.space_group_name_H-M   'P 1'
#
loop_
_entity.id
_entity.type
_entity.pdbx_description
1 polymer ?
#
loop_
_entity_poly.entity_id
_entity_poly.type
_entity_poly.pdbx_seq_one_letter_code
_entity_poly.pdbx_strand_id
1 'polypeptide(L)'
;YGLAEASLCVTMQPPGEALKYERISRAALAQEGLAVAVGGTGQIEDAHQGTDTTLVGDCGPVVDGTRIRILDDLGRALPEGHVGSIWISGPSITQGYYDLPDETSSALK
;
A
#
# COMPACT_ATOMS: atom_id res chain seq x y z
N TYR A 1 18.64 17.05 4.46
CA TYR A 1 17.85 16.15 3.59
C TYR A 1 17.61 14.79 4.27
N GLY A 2 17.41 14.74 5.59
CA GLY A 2 17.36 13.48 6.37
C GLY A 2 16.44 13.56 7.58
N LEU A 3 15.30 14.23 7.41
CA LEU A 3 14.23 14.35 8.43
C LEU A 3 12.82 14.41 7.81
N ALA A 4 12.68 14.59 6.49
CA ALA A 4 11.37 14.62 5.81
C ALA A 4 10.65 13.26 5.85
N GLU A 5 11.37 12.16 6.06
CA GLU A 5 10.80 10.81 6.18
C GLU A 5 10.24 10.51 7.58
N ALA A 6 10.45 11.40 8.57
CA ALA A 6 10.07 11.13 9.95
C ALA A 6 8.60 11.42 10.29
N SER A 7 7.79 11.99 9.38
CA SER A 7 6.50 12.60 9.77
C SER A 7 5.29 12.28 8.90
N LEU A 8 5.36 11.36 7.94
CA LEU A 8 4.17 10.95 7.19
C LEU A 8 3.84 9.48 7.46
N CYS A 9 3.03 9.25 8.48
CA CYS A 9 2.37 7.98 8.69
C CYS A 9 1.02 7.99 7.94
N VAL A 10 0.78 6.94 7.15
CA VAL A 10 -0.43 6.78 6.33
C VAL A 10 -1.22 5.56 6.82
N THR A 11 -0.51 4.47 7.09
CA THR A 11 -0.99 3.25 7.73
C THR A 11 0.01 2.86 8.82
N MET A 12 -0.49 2.25 9.89
CA MET A 12 0.35 1.74 10.97
C MET A 12 -0.37 0.62 11.70
N GLN A 13 0.35 -0.46 11.96
CA GLN A 13 -0.13 -1.50 12.86
C GLN A 13 -0.17 -0.98 14.31
N PRO A 14 -1.24 -1.26 15.08
CA PRO A 14 -1.31 -0.87 16.47
C PRO A 14 -0.14 -1.45 17.30
N PRO A 15 0.43 -0.69 18.25
CA PRO A 15 1.53 -1.16 19.08
C PRO A 15 1.19 -2.47 19.81
N GLY A 16 2.09 -3.45 19.73
CA GLY A 16 1.92 -4.76 20.37
C GLY A 16 1.18 -5.79 19.54
N GLU A 17 0.64 -5.43 18.37
CA GLU A 17 0.17 -6.41 17.39
C GLU A 17 1.33 -7.01 16.61
N ALA A 18 1.22 -8.31 16.29
CA ALA A 18 2.20 -8.98 15.43
C ALA A 18 2.07 -8.49 13.98
N LEU A 19 3.19 -8.51 13.25
CA LEU A 19 3.21 -8.31 11.81
C LEU A 19 2.32 -9.36 11.13
N LYS A 20 1.31 -8.90 10.39
CA LYS A 20 0.41 -9.75 9.64
C LYS A 20 0.92 -9.80 8.20
N TYR A 21 0.78 -10.97 7.58
CA TYR A 21 1.15 -11.17 6.20
C TYR A 21 0.04 -11.94 5.51
N GLU A 22 -0.16 -11.64 4.24
CA GLU A 22 -1.02 -12.40 3.35
C GLU A 22 -0.18 -13.14 2.33
N ARG A 23 -0.48 -14.43 2.14
CA ARG A 23 0.12 -15.22 1.06
C ARG A 23 -0.75 -15.05 -0.18
N ILE A 24 -0.16 -14.59 -1.27
CA ILE A 24 -0.85 -14.39 -2.55
C ILE A 24 -0.19 -15.15 -3.70
N SER A 25 -0.96 -15.41 -4.75
CA SER A 25 -0.48 -16.02 -6.00
C SER A 25 0.51 -15.11 -6.69
N ARG A 26 1.73 -15.61 -6.93
CA ARG A 26 2.77 -14.86 -7.62
C ARG A 26 2.42 -14.67 -9.10
N ALA A 27 1.88 -15.71 -9.75
CA ALA A 27 1.46 -15.63 -11.14
C ALA A 27 0.35 -14.60 -11.36
N ALA A 28 -0.70 -14.59 -10.54
CA ALA A 28 -1.81 -13.63 -10.67
C ALA A 28 -1.33 -12.19 -10.43
N LEU A 29 -0.45 -11.99 -9.44
CA LEU A 29 0.15 -10.69 -9.18
C LEU A 29 0.98 -10.19 -10.38
N ALA A 30 1.84 -11.06 -10.93
CA ALA A 30 2.79 -10.67 -11.97
C ALA A 30 2.15 -10.52 -13.36
N GLN A 31 1.15 -11.34 -13.68
CA GLN A 31 0.57 -11.39 -15.02
C GLN A 31 -0.72 -10.56 -15.14
N GLU A 32 -1.50 -10.50 -14.07
CA GLU A 32 -2.85 -9.91 -14.07
C GLU A 32 -2.96 -8.67 -13.19
N GLY A 33 -1.93 -8.39 -12.36
CA GLY A 33 -1.99 -7.32 -11.37
C GLY A 33 -3.01 -7.61 -10.26
N LEU A 34 -3.21 -8.89 -9.92
CA LEU A 34 -4.19 -9.31 -8.92
C LEU A 34 -3.52 -9.94 -7.69
N ALA A 35 -3.78 -9.38 -6.51
CA ALA A 35 -3.49 -9.96 -5.22
C ALA A 35 -4.55 -11.01 -4.86
N VAL A 36 -4.36 -12.22 -5.36
CA VAL A 36 -5.25 -13.36 -5.07
C VAL A 36 -4.70 -14.15 -3.89
N ALA A 37 -5.42 -14.18 -2.78
CA ALA A 37 -5.07 -14.93 -1.58
C ALA A 37 -4.91 -16.44 -1.86
N VAL A 38 -3.81 -17.03 -1.42
CA VAL A 38 -3.53 -18.47 -1.52
C VAL A 38 -3.29 -19.03 -0.13
N GLY A 39 -4.28 -19.78 0.40
CA GLY A 39 -4.11 -20.56 1.63
C GLY A 39 -4.40 -19.83 2.95
N GLY A 40 -5.23 -18.78 2.96
CA GLY A 40 -5.66 -18.07 4.18
C GLY A 40 -4.55 -17.28 4.90
N THR A 41 -4.93 -16.50 5.91
CA THR A 41 -3.99 -15.78 6.78
C THR A 41 -3.24 -16.78 7.67
N GLY A 42 -1.98 -17.07 7.34
CA GLY A 42 -1.12 -18.00 8.08
C GLY A 42 0.04 -17.31 8.78
N GLN A 43 0.58 -17.92 9.84
CA GLN A 43 1.80 -17.46 10.50
C GLN A 43 3.04 -17.81 9.65
N ILE A 44 4.15 -17.10 9.89
CA ILE A 44 5.39 -17.12 9.07
C ILE A 44 5.99 -18.54 8.95
N GLU A 45 5.62 -19.45 9.85
CA GLU A 45 6.14 -20.82 9.95
C GLU A 45 5.75 -21.74 8.78
N ASP A 46 4.72 -21.39 8.00
CA ASP A 46 4.28 -22.13 6.80
C ASP A 46 4.83 -21.55 5.48
N ALA A 47 5.81 -20.65 5.52
CA ALA A 47 6.26 -19.87 4.35
C ALA A 47 6.86 -20.69 3.17
N HIS A 48 7.06 -22.00 3.32
CA HIS A 48 7.75 -22.84 2.33
C HIS A 48 6.89 -23.89 1.61
N GLN A 49 5.59 -24.00 1.89
CA GLN A 49 4.75 -25.06 1.29
C GLN A 49 3.89 -24.53 0.12
N GLY A 50 4.52 -24.09 -0.98
CA GLY A 50 3.83 -23.74 -2.22
C GLY A 50 4.72 -22.97 -3.20
N THR A 51 5.10 -23.59 -4.32
CA THR A 51 6.13 -23.09 -5.25
C THR A 51 5.78 -21.82 -6.02
N ASP A 52 4.53 -21.35 -5.99
CA ASP A 52 4.08 -20.18 -6.77
C ASP A 52 3.33 -19.12 -5.94
N THR A 53 3.80 -18.88 -4.72
CA THR A 53 3.23 -17.83 -3.85
C THR A 53 4.28 -16.81 -3.42
N THR A 54 3.82 -15.63 -3.00
CA THR A 54 4.64 -14.62 -2.34
C THR A 54 3.91 -14.09 -1.12
N LEU A 55 4.66 -13.61 -0.12
CA LEU A 55 4.10 -12.96 1.05
C LEU A 55 4.04 -11.45 0.83
N VAL A 56 2.92 -10.83 1.20
CA VAL A 56 2.72 -9.39 1.23
C VAL A 56 2.45 -8.99 2.68
N GLY A 57 3.19 -7.99 3.17
CA GLY A 57 3.00 -7.46 4.52
C GLY A 57 1.77 -6.59 4.61
N ASP A 58 0.99 -6.77 5.68
CA ASP A 58 -0.09 -5.88 6.05
C ASP A 58 0.49 -4.63 6.72
N CYS A 59 0.31 -3.47 6.09
CA CYS A 59 0.78 -2.18 6.61
C CYS A 59 -0.08 -1.64 7.77
N GLY A 60 -1.17 -2.32 8.11
CA GLY A 60 -2.12 -1.92 9.15
C GLY A 60 -3.20 -0.97 8.64
N PRO A 61 -4.14 -0.59 9.53
CA PRO A 61 -5.23 0.32 9.20
C PRO A 61 -4.71 1.71 8.82
N VAL A 62 -5.52 2.42 8.04
CA VAL A 62 -5.31 3.84 7.73
C VAL A 62 -5.40 4.66 9.02
N VAL A 63 -4.46 5.58 9.21
CA VAL A 63 -4.49 6.49 10.36
C VAL A 63 -5.66 7.46 10.27
N ASP A 64 -6.16 7.88 11.44
CA ASP A 64 -7.31 8.78 11.52
C ASP A 64 -7.11 10.07 10.70
N GLY A 65 -8.17 10.50 10.02
CA GLY A 65 -8.17 11.69 9.16
C GLY A 65 -7.49 11.49 7.80
N THR A 66 -6.93 10.31 7.52
CA THR A 66 -6.35 9.97 6.22
C THR A 66 -7.31 9.07 5.42
N ARG A 67 -7.29 9.21 4.10
CA ARG A 67 -8.02 8.36 3.15
C ARG A 67 -7.06 7.86 2.09
N ILE A 68 -7.21 6.59 1.74
CA ILE A 68 -6.44 5.92 0.69
C ILE A 68 -7.39 5.41 -0.39
N ARG A 69 -6.97 5.51 -1.65
CA ARG A 69 -7.62 4.87 -2.80
C ARG A 69 -6.57 4.20 -3.68
N ILE A 70 -6.94 3.08 -4.30
CA ILE A 70 -6.13 2.43 -5.33
C ILE A 70 -6.75 2.77 -6.67
N LEU A 71 -5.98 3.40 -7.56
CA LEU A 71 -6.44 3.86 -8.86
C LEU A 71 -5.68 3.19 -10.01
N ASP A 72 -6.34 3.07 -11.16
CA ASP A 72 -5.69 2.76 -12.43
C ASP A 72 -4.99 3.98 -13.04
N ASP A 73 -4.32 3.80 -14.18
CA ASP A 73 -3.61 4.86 -14.89
C ASP A 73 -4.52 5.98 -15.42
N LEU A 74 -5.84 5.73 -15.49
CA LEU A 74 -6.86 6.69 -15.89
C LEU A 74 -7.50 7.39 -14.69
N GLY A 75 -7.03 7.14 -13.47
CA GLY A 75 -7.55 7.75 -12.23
C GLY A 75 -8.86 7.15 -11.73
N ARG A 76 -9.26 5.98 -12.22
CA ARG A 76 -10.48 5.28 -11.79
C ARG A 76 -10.18 4.37 -10.62
N ALA A 77 -11.10 4.29 -9.65
CA ALA A 77 -10.96 3.39 -8.52
C ALA A 77 -10.92 1.95 -8.98
N LEU A 78 -9.93 1.21 -8.48
CA LEU A 78 -9.82 -0.22 -8.68
C LEU A 78 -10.54 -0.97 -7.55
N PRO A 79 -11.17 -2.13 -7.84
CA PRO A 79 -11.73 -3.00 -6.82
C PRO A 79 -10.64 -3.58 -5.91
N GLU A 80 -11.07 -4.16 -4.79
CA GLU A 80 -10.19 -4.90 -3.89
C GLU A 80 -9.42 -6.01 -4.64
N GLY A 81 -8.20 -6.28 -4.19
CA GLY A 81 -7.30 -7.27 -4.80
C GLY A 81 -6.62 -6.80 -6.08
N HIS A 82 -6.92 -5.62 -6.62
CA HIS A 82 -6.22 -5.11 -7.81
C HIS A 82 -5.03 -4.23 -7.41
N VAL A 83 -3.89 -4.45 -8.07
CA VAL A 83 -2.70 -3.61 -7.94
C VAL A 83 -2.88 -2.35 -8.77
N GLY A 84 -2.58 -1.21 -8.17
CA GLY A 84 -2.62 0.09 -8.83
C GLY A 84 -1.87 1.16 -8.06
N SER A 85 -2.06 2.41 -8.47
CA SER A 85 -1.46 3.57 -7.84
C SER A 85 -2.14 3.88 -6.51
N ILE A 86 -1.35 4.03 -5.45
CA ILE A 86 -1.84 4.44 -4.13
C ILE A 86 -2.00 5.96 -4.10
N TRP A 87 -3.22 6.42 -3.86
CA TRP A 87 -3.56 7.84 -3.71
C TRP A 87 -3.98 8.12 -2.28
N ILE A 88 -3.42 9.19 -1.70
CA ILE A 88 -3.58 9.52 -0.29
C ILE A 88 -4.12 10.95 -0.19
N SER A 89 -5.12 11.16 0.68
CA SER A 89 -5.60 12.50 1.05
C SER A 89 -5.77 12.59 2.56
N GLY A 90 -5.48 13.76 3.13
CA GLY A 90 -5.56 13.97 4.57
C GLY A 90 -4.84 15.25 5.01
N PRO A 91 -4.89 15.58 6.30
CA PRO A 91 -4.28 16.80 6.84
C PRO A 91 -2.75 16.81 6.76
N SER A 92 -2.12 15.64 6.61
CA SER A 92 -0.67 15.47 6.57
C SER A 92 -0.05 15.58 5.18
N ILE A 93 -0.85 15.87 4.13
CA ILE A 93 -0.33 16.05 2.77
C ILE A 93 0.42 17.39 2.69
N THR A 94 1.60 17.38 2.06
CA THR A 94 2.40 18.60 1.84
C THR A 94 1.62 19.64 1.03
N GLN A 95 1.94 20.92 1.21
CA GLN A 95 1.44 21.99 0.34
C GLN A 95 2.11 21.96 -1.05
N GLY A 96 3.23 21.26 -1.18
CA GLY A 96 3.96 21.12 -2.43
C GLY A 96 5.46 20.95 -2.25
N TYR A 97 6.16 20.96 -3.38
CA TYR A 97 7.59 21.10 -3.45
C TYR A 97 7.98 22.58 -3.43
N TYR A 98 8.98 22.92 -2.63
CA TYR A 98 9.45 24.29 -2.47
C TYR A 98 9.99 24.86 -3.79
N ASP A 99 9.52 26.05 -4.19
CA ASP A 99 9.84 26.74 -5.44
C ASP A 99 9.65 25.90 -6.73
N LEU A 100 8.82 24.84 -6.65
CA LEU A 100 8.56 23.90 -7.74
C LEU A 100 7.03 23.73 -7.93
N PRO A 101 6.35 24.77 -8.45
CA PRO A 101 4.89 24.76 -8.58
C PRO A 101 4.38 23.76 -9.63
N ASP A 102 5.14 23.50 -10.69
CA ASP A 102 4.75 22.56 -11.74
C ASP A 102 4.80 21.11 -11.24
N GLU A 103 5.85 20.76 -10.49
CA GLU A 103 6.02 19.47 -9.84
C GLU A 103 4.99 19.27 -8.73
N THR A 104 4.68 20.34 -8.00
CA THR A 104 3.61 20.35 -6.99
C THR A 104 2.27 20.01 -7.61
N SER A 105 1.90 20.67 -8.71
CA SER A 105 0.65 20.43 -9.44
C SER A 105 0.59 19.02 -10.04
N SER A 106 1.73 18.49 -10.49
CA SER A 106 1.81 17.13 -11.02
C SER A 106 1.64 16.06 -9.93
N ALA A 107 2.20 16.29 -8.73
CA ALA A 107 2.16 15.34 -7.62
C ALA A 107 0.90 15.44 -6.75
N LEU A 108 0.31 16.63 -6.60
CA LEU A 108 -0.90 16.90 -5.83
C LEU A 108 -2.07 17.15 -6.79
N LYS A 109 -2.92 16.13 -6.97
CA LYS A 109 -4.07 16.14 -7.88
C LYS A 109 -5.40 16.13 -7.16
#